data_AF-A1ANU7-F1
#
_entry.id   AF-A1ANU7-F1
#
_cell.length_a   1.000
_cell.length_b   1.000
_cell.length_c   1.000
_cell.angle_alpha   90.00
_cell.angle_beta   90.00
_cell.angle_gamma   90.00
#
_symmetry.space_group_name_H-M   'P 1'
#
loop_
_entity.id
_entity.type
_entity.pdbx_description
1 polymer ?
#
loop_
_entity_poly.entity_id
_entity_poly.type
_entity_poly.pdbx_seq_one_letter_code
_entity_poly.pdbx_strand_id
1 'polypeptide(L)'
;MKMDKRDMAFVALIAVVLGVVISLTGKEKTKTVPQDENHHIVYQAAYAGAPDANASFVRRMFFKPDKKGAETYCEPCHKARNVRFPPNHPPKNRCLFCHKLQPQQP
;
A
#
# COMPACT_ATOMS: atom_id res chain seq x y z
N MET A 1 -13.06 -24.08 27.86
CA MET A 1 -11.79 -24.40 27.17
C MET A 1 -10.70 -24.46 28.24
N LYS A 2 -10.09 -25.63 28.46
CA LYS A 2 -9.03 -25.81 29.46
C LYS A 2 -7.71 -25.73 28.71
N MET A 3 -7.05 -24.57 28.76
CA MET A 3 -5.74 -24.38 28.13
C MET A 3 -4.69 -25.12 28.95
N ASP A 4 -3.93 -26.01 28.32
CA ASP A 4 -2.79 -26.65 28.95
C ASP A 4 -1.65 -25.61 29.12
N LYS A 5 -0.67 -25.89 29.99
CA LYS A 5 0.57 -25.09 30.11
C LYS A 5 1.30 -25.01 28.78
N ARG A 6 1.20 -26.05 27.94
CA ARG A 6 1.76 -26.07 26.59
C ARG A 6 1.06 -25.08 25.66
N ASP A 7 -0.26 -24.98 25.74
CA ASP A 7 -1.05 -24.03 24.95
C ASP A 7 -0.74 -22.59 25.37
N MET A 8 -0.62 -22.35 26.68
CA MET A 8 -0.22 -21.04 27.21
C MET A 8 1.18 -20.63 26.75
N ALA A 9 2.15 -21.55 26.73
CA ALA A 9 3.49 -21.29 26.24
C ALA A 9 3.49 -20.94 24.74
N PHE A 10 2.67 -21.63 23.93
CA PHE A 10 2.53 -21.36 22.51
C PHE A 10 1.86 -20.00 22.23
N VAL A 11 0.80 -19.67 22.96
CA VAL A 11 0.14 -18.36 22.87
C VAL A 11 1.09 -17.23 23.26
N ALA A 12 1.88 -17.42 24.33
CA ALA A 12 2.88 -16.44 24.74
C ALA A 12 3.94 -16.22 23.63
N LEU A 13 4.41 -17.29 22.99
CA LEU A 13 5.34 -17.20 21.87
C LEU A 13 4.73 -16.39 20.70
N ILE A 14 3.49 -16.68 20.32
CA ILE A 14 2.78 -15.93 19.27
C ILE A 14 2.68 -14.45 19.63
N ALA A 15 2.28 -14.13 20.87
CA ALA A 15 2.16 -12.76 21.33
C ALA A 15 3.50 -12.02 21.26
N VAL A 16 4.62 -12.68 21.60
CA VAL A 16 5.97 -12.12 21.46
C VAL A 16 6.31 -11.86 20.00
N VAL A 17 6.10 -12.83 19.11
CA VAL A 17 6.38 -12.69 17.68
C VAL A 17 5.56 -11.54 17.08
N LEU A 18 4.26 -11.47 17.39
CA LEU A 18 3.39 -10.38 16.94
C LEU A 18 3.86 -9.02 17.49
N GLY A 19 4.22 -8.96 18.78
CA GLY A 19 4.75 -7.74 19.40
C GLY A 19 6.02 -7.23 18.74
N VAL A 20 6.95 -8.13 18.37
CA VAL A 20 8.18 -7.79 17.64
C VAL A 20 7.85 -7.28 16.24
N VAL A 21 7.01 -7.99 15.48
CA VAL A 21 6.63 -7.58 14.13
C VAL A 21 5.98 -6.19 14.13
N ILE A 22 5.05 -5.93 15.06
CA ILE A 22 4.37 -4.64 15.20
C ILE A 22 5.36 -3.53 15.54
N SER A 23 6.34 -3.82 16.40
CA SER A 23 7.37 -2.86 16.79
C SER A 23 8.32 -2.52 15.63
N LEU A 24 8.53 -3.44 14.69
CA LEU A 24 9.38 -3.24 13.50
C LEU A 24 8.66 -2.56 12.33
N THR A 25 7.32 -2.55 12.29
CA THR A 25 6.51 -1.91 11.22
C THR A 25 6.54 -0.36 11.22
N GLY A 26 7.71 0.24 11.48
CA GLY A 26 7.91 1.68 11.63
C GLY A 26 7.34 2.56 10.50
N LYS A 27 7.30 3.86 10.77
CA LYS A 27 6.69 4.87 9.89
C LYS A 27 7.28 4.85 8.47
N GLU A 28 6.42 5.04 7.49
CA GLU A 28 6.81 5.17 6.09
C GLU A 28 7.82 6.29 5.91
N LYS A 29 8.94 5.99 5.25
CA LYS A 29 10.03 6.96 5.02
C LYS A 29 9.99 7.58 3.62
N THR A 30 9.08 7.12 2.78
CA THR A 30 8.98 7.44 1.36
C THR A 30 7.94 8.52 1.12
N LYS A 31 8.12 9.32 0.05
CA LYS A 31 7.13 10.33 -0.34
C LYS A 31 5.90 9.66 -0.97
N THR A 32 4.71 10.15 -0.65
CA THR A 32 3.46 9.74 -1.30
C THR A 32 3.35 10.31 -2.72
N VAL A 33 2.48 9.72 -3.54
CA VAL A 33 2.17 10.25 -4.87
C VAL A 33 1.36 11.55 -4.71
N PRO A 34 1.72 12.65 -5.39
CA PRO A 34 0.96 13.90 -5.34
C PRO A 34 -0.49 13.74 -5.80
N GLN A 35 -1.42 14.47 -5.20
CA GLN A 35 -2.79 14.60 -5.70
C GLN A 35 -2.88 15.86 -6.56
N ASP A 36 -2.35 15.79 -7.78
CA ASP A 36 -2.40 16.87 -8.75
C ASP A 36 -2.89 16.38 -10.12
N GLU A 37 -3.09 17.32 -11.04
CA GLU A 37 -3.58 17.04 -12.39
C GLU A 37 -2.68 16.09 -13.19
N ASN A 38 -1.37 16.00 -12.90
CA ASN A 38 -0.48 15.09 -13.62
C ASN A 38 -0.56 13.66 -13.10
N HIS A 39 -0.94 13.49 -11.83
CA HIS A 39 -0.96 12.19 -11.14
C HIS A 39 -2.38 11.60 -11.02
N HIS A 40 -3.43 12.35 -11.34
CA HIS A 40 -4.83 11.89 -11.23
C HIS A 40 -5.08 10.57 -11.98
N ILE A 41 -4.43 10.37 -13.14
CA ILE A 41 -4.58 9.14 -13.95
C ILE A 41 -4.17 7.88 -13.18
N VAL A 42 -3.16 7.97 -12.31
CA VAL A 42 -2.70 6.86 -11.48
C VAL A 42 -3.73 6.53 -10.40
N TYR A 43 -4.34 7.56 -9.80
CA TYR A 43 -5.44 7.40 -8.84
C TYR A 43 -6.67 6.79 -9.51
N GLN A 44 -7.05 7.30 -10.68
CA GLN A 44 -8.18 6.79 -11.43
C GLN A 44 -7.96 5.32 -11.83
N ALA A 45 -6.79 4.98 -12.38
CA ALA A 45 -6.48 3.61 -12.77
C ALA A 45 -6.47 2.66 -11.56
N ALA A 46 -5.90 3.07 -10.42
CA ALA A 46 -5.83 2.23 -9.23
C ALA A 46 -7.21 2.00 -8.58
N TYR A 47 -8.09 3.00 -8.62
CA TYR A 47 -9.39 3.00 -7.96
C TYR A 47 -10.59 2.87 -8.91
N ALA A 48 -10.38 2.57 -10.20
CA ALA A 48 -11.46 2.45 -11.19
C ALA A 48 -12.55 1.43 -10.79
N GLY A 49 -12.17 0.38 -10.05
CA GLY A 49 -13.10 -0.64 -9.54
C GLY A 49 -13.60 -0.39 -8.11
N ALA A 50 -13.35 0.79 -7.54
CA ALA A 50 -13.69 1.08 -6.16
C ALA A 50 -15.19 0.98 -5.93
N PRO A 51 -15.62 0.36 -4.81
CA PRO A 51 -17.03 0.31 -4.45
C PRO A 51 -17.56 1.70 -4.14
N ASP A 52 -18.77 2.00 -4.63
CA ASP A 52 -19.51 3.19 -4.22
C ASP A 52 -20.00 3.07 -2.76
N ALA A 53 -20.59 4.16 -2.24
CA ALA A 53 -21.07 4.23 -0.86
C ALA A 53 -22.17 3.19 -0.53
N ASN A 54 -22.92 2.72 -1.54
CA ASN A 54 -24.03 1.78 -1.41
C ASN A 54 -23.60 0.32 -1.64
N ALA A 55 -22.33 0.06 -1.98
CA ALA A 55 -21.84 -1.29 -2.15
C ALA A 55 -21.95 -2.13 -0.87
N SER A 56 -22.14 -3.44 -1.06
CA SER A 56 -22.24 -4.40 0.04
C SER A 56 -21.01 -4.33 0.97
N PHE A 57 -21.23 -4.60 2.26
CA PHE A 57 -20.17 -4.57 3.27
C PHE A 57 -18.97 -5.43 2.87
N VAL A 58 -19.22 -6.64 2.36
CA VAL A 58 -18.19 -7.57 1.89
C VAL A 58 -17.35 -6.95 0.77
N ARG A 59 -17.99 -6.30 -0.22
CA ARG A 59 -17.27 -5.69 -1.33
C ARG A 59 -16.38 -4.53 -0.87
N ARG A 60 -16.84 -3.72 0.07
CA ARG A 60 -16.02 -2.64 0.68
C ARG A 60 -14.86 -3.18 1.50
N MET A 61 -15.10 -4.20 2.32
CA MET A 61 -14.08 -4.79 3.20
C MET A 61 -12.93 -5.44 2.43
N PHE A 62 -13.23 -6.09 1.30
CA PHE A 62 -12.25 -6.86 0.53
C PHE A 62 -11.76 -6.17 -0.76
N PHE A 63 -12.18 -4.93 -1.02
CA PHE A 63 -11.67 -4.18 -2.16
C PHE A 63 -10.16 -3.93 -2.02
N LYS A 64 -9.44 -4.15 -3.12
CA LYS A 64 -8.02 -3.83 -3.23
C LYS A 64 -7.80 -3.01 -4.50
N PRO A 65 -7.20 -1.81 -4.41
CA PRO A 65 -6.89 -1.01 -5.59
C PRO A 65 -5.86 -1.73 -6.47
N ASP A 66 -6.01 -1.60 -7.79
CA ASP A 66 -5.06 -2.17 -8.76
C ASP A 66 -3.82 -1.28 -8.90
N LYS A 67 -2.96 -1.37 -7.89
CA LYS A 67 -1.69 -0.64 -7.88
C LYS A 67 -0.75 -1.10 -8.99
N LYS A 68 -0.80 -2.37 -9.38
CA LYS A 68 0.14 -2.90 -10.40
C LYS A 68 -0.22 -2.37 -11.78
N GLY A 69 -1.51 -2.37 -12.13
CA GLY A 69 -1.97 -1.76 -13.37
C GLY A 69 -1.69 -0.27 -13.42
N ALA A 70 -1.91 0.46 -12.32
CA ALA A 70 -1.68 1.91 -12.28
C ALA A 70 -0.19 2.32 -12.44
N GLU A 71 0.76 1.45 -12.08
CA GLU A 71 2.21 1.73 -12.20
C GLU A 71 2.68 1.94 -13.65
N THR A 72 1.94 1.47 -14.66
CA THR A 72 2.32 1.64 -16.08
C THR A 72 2.33 3.10 -16.51
N TYR A 73 1.60 3.97 -15.81
CA TYR A 73 1.52 5.40 -16.11
C TYR A 73 2.70 6.21 -15.53
N CYS A 74 3.54 5.61 -14.68
CA CYS A 74 4.66 6.31 -14.06
C CYS A 74 5.87 6.45 -14.99
N GLU A 75 6.21 5.41 -15.76
CA GLU A 75 7.42 5.35 -16.57
C GLU A 75 7.50 6.44 -17.66
N PRO A 76 6.43 6.78 -18.39
CA PRO A 76 6.49 7.82 -19.42
C PRO A 76 7.00 9.17 -18.91
N CYS A 77 6.69 9.54 -17.66
CA CYS A 77 7.12 10.81 -17.07
C CYS A 77 8.44 10.68 -16.29
N HIS A 78 8.57 9.67 -15.44
CA HIS A 78 9.74 9.46 -14.58
C HIS A 78 10.95 8.80 -15.28
N LYS A 79 10.81 8.44 -16.56
CA LYS A 79 11.91 7.98 -17.42
C LYS A 79 12.10 8.88 -18.65
N ALA A 80 11.02 9.26 -19.35
CA ALA A 80 11.13 9.95 -20.65
C ALA A 80 11.04 11.48 -20.58
N ARG A 81 10.29 12.06 -19.62
CA ARG A 81 10.18 13.53 -19.46
C ARG A 81 11.22 14.13 -18.50
N ASN A 82 12.37 13.48 -18.30
CA ASN A 82 13.51 13.96 -17.50
C ASN A 82 13.24 14.23 -16.00
N VAL A 83 12.15 13.73 -15.40
CA VAL A 83 11.99 13.75 -13.93
C VAL A 83 12.90 12.68 -13.34
N ARG A 84 14.13 13.08 -13.01
CA ARG A 84 15.18 12.16 -12.55
C ARG A 84 14.87 11.66 -11.15
N PHE A 85 14.97 10.35 -10.98
CA PHE A 85 15.06 9.75 -9.65
C PHE A 85 16.35 10.17 -8.95
N PRO A 86 16.36 10.23 -7.61
CA PRO A 86 17.59 10.48 -6.87
C PRO A 86 18.63 9.36 -7.12
N PRO A 87 19.93 9.63 -6.94
CA PRO A 87 21.00 8.67 -7.25
C PRO A 87 20.88 7.31 -6.55
N ASN A 88 20.32 7.29 -5.34
CA ASN A 88 20.15 6.09 -4.52
C ASN A 88 18.72 5.52 -4.59
N HIS A 89 17.97 5.82 -5.65
CA HIS A 89 16.63 5.26 -5.80
C HIS A 89 16.69 3.75 -6.09
N PRO A 90 15.84 2.93 -5.43
CA PRO A 90 15.75 1.49 -5.72
C PRO A 90 15.36 1.20 -7.18
N PRO A 91 15.42 -0.07 -7.63
CA PRO A 91 15.02 -0.45 -8.98
C PRO A 91 13.65 0.11 -9.40
N LYS A 92 13.51 0.43 -10.68
CA LYS A 92 12.36 1.13 -11.27
C LYS A 92 11.18 0.18 -11.54
N ASN A 93 10.82 -0.61 -10.56
CA ASN A 93 9.67 -1.50 -10.57
C ASN A 93 8.85 -1.26 -9.29
N ARG A 94 7.54 -1.51 -9.36
CA ARG A 94 6.68 -1.46 -8.16
C ARG A 94 6.66 -0.09 -7.46
N CYS A 95 6.49 0.99 -8.22
CA CYS A 95 6.51 2.37 -7.70
C CYS A 95 5.57 2.56 -6.52
N LEU A 96 4.34 2.01 -6.58
CA LEU A 96 3.29 2.18 -5.57
C LEU A 96 3.43 1.26 -4.36
N PHE A 97 4.49 0.43 -4.32
CA PHE A 97 4.87 -0.29 -3.11
C PHE A 97 5.49 0.66 -2.06
N CYS A 98 6.37 1.54 -2.53
CA CYS A 98 7.06 2.54 -1.71
C CYS A 98 6.32 3.88 -1.73
N HIS A 99 5.87 4.35 -2.89
CA HIS A 99 5.17 5.63 -3.05
C HIS A 99 3.67 5.41 -2.93
N LYS A 100 3.15 5.45 -1.70
CA LYS A 100 1.74 5.15 -1.46
C LYS A 100 0.84 6.22 -2.07
N LEU A 101 -0.29 5.77 -2.60
CA LEU A 101 -1.41 6.65 -2.95
C LEU A 101 -2.02 7.18 -1.66
N GLN A 102 -2.35 8.46 -1.66
CA GLN A 102 -3.09 9.06 -0.57
C GLN A 102 -4.53 8.53 -0.59
N PRO A 103 -5.19 8.39 0.58
CA PRO A 103 -6.63 8.14 0.60
C PRO A 103 -7.32 9.22 -0.23
N GLN A 104 -8.15 8.84 -1.19
CA GLN A 104 -8.99 9.81 -1.87
C GLN A 104 -9.96 10.37 -0.82
N GLN A 105 -9.87 11.68 -0.55
CA GLN A 105 -10.84 12.33 0.31
C GLN A 105 -12.22 12.24 -0.37
N PRO A 106 -13.28 11.91 0.38
CA PRO A 106 -14.63 11.83 -0.16
C PRO A 106 -15.09 13.18 -0.72
#